data_AF-A0AA88I1D2-F1
#
_entry.id   AF-A0AA88I1D2-F1
#
_cell.length_a   1.000
_cell.length_b   1.000
_cell.length_c   1.000
_cell.angle_alpha   90.00
_cell.angle_beta   90.00
_cell.angle_gamma   90.00
#
_symmetry.space_group_name_H-M   'P 1'
#
loop_
_entity.id
_entity.type
_entity.pdbx_description
1 polymer ?
#
loop_
_entity_poly.entity_id
_entity_poly.type
_entity_poly.pdbx_seq_one_letter_code
_entity_poly.pdbx_strand_id
1 'polypeptide(L)'
;MATKFQLVRSLDDFELLVKELIEVVTSQRANRTQSIKEIVDTMLFLDNNMKQLLEKAEEQVEVHQKVIALQAEINQMDKLTNELQKQLSDAEQLLATVVYQAKQKLESINKADKKPVSSEDLVKLAHRISASNGVCAPLAWKTGDLRRPYPTDKDMKSGLLFRMGDYSGNSSQGVTEFVRNDSAIGMISEVSFLTHPFSL
;
A
#
# COMPACT_ATOMS: atom_id res chain seq x y z
N MET A 1 12.98 -8.88 -42.87
CA MET A 1 14.15 -8.10 -43.30
C MET A 1 13.67 -7.08 -44.31
N ALA A 2 14.02 -5.81 -44.09
CA ALA A 2 13.22 -4.68 -44.51
C ALA A 2 13.11 -4.55 -46.04
N THR A 3 11.89 -4.49 -46.56
CA THR A 3 11.55 -4.01 -47.90
C THR A 3 12.31 -2.73 -48.25
N LYS A 4 12.48 -1.83 -47.27
CA LYS A 4 13.39 -0.68 -47.33
C LYS A 4 14.81 -1.01 -47.81
N PHE A 5 15.45 -2.04 -47.25
CA PHE A 5 16.82 -2.44 -47.63
C PHE A 5 16.87 -2.99 -49.06
N GLN A 6 15.83 -3.73 -49.47
CA GLN A 6 15.71 -4.23 -50.84
C GLN A 6 15.52 -3.10 -51.85
N LEU A 7 14.71 -2.09 -51.49
CA LEU A 7 14.43 -0.92 -52.33
C LEU A 7 15.67 -0.02 -52.51
N VAL A 8 16.44 0.16 -51.44
CA VAL A 8 17.73 0.87 -51.50
C VAL A 8 18.72 0.09 -52.38
N ARG A 9 18.81 -1.22 -52.21
CA ARG A 9 19.72 -2.03 -53.02
C ARG A 9 19.34 -2.04 -54.51
N SER A 10 18.05 -2.11 -54.84
CA SER A 10 17.60 -2.00 -56.24
C SER A 10 17.90 -0.62 -56.84
N LEU A 11 17.92 0.44 -56.04
CA LEU A 11 18.33 1.77 -56.48
C LEU A 11 19.83 1.84 -56.76
N ASP A 12 20.66 1.25 -55.88
CA ASP A 12 22.11 1.17 -56.07
C ASP A 12 22.48 0.33 -57.32
N ASP A 13 21.78 -0.79 -57.53
CA ASP A 13 21.95 -1.64 -58.72
C ASP A 13 21.54 -0.89 -60.00
N PHE A 14 20.50 -0.04 -59.94
CA PHE A 14 20.10 0.81 -61.05
C PHE A 14 21.16 1.89 -61.35
N GLU A 15 21.73 2.53 -60.33
CA GLU A 15 22.83 3.48 -60.49
C GLU A 15 24.05 2.82 -61.16
N LEU A 16 24.38 1.60 -60.77
CA LEU A 16 25.47 0.83 -61.39
C LEU A 16 25.22 0.59 -62.88
N LEU A 17 24.00 0.18 -63.24
CA LEU A 17 23.60 -0.03 -64.65
C LEU A 17 23.63 1.26 -65.47
N VAL A 18 23.25 2.41 -64.88
CA VAL A 18 23.37 3.73 -65.54
C VAL A 18 24.83 4.04 -65.86
N LYS A 19 25.75 3.79 -64.91
CA LYS A 19 27.19 4.03 -65.12
C LYS A 19 27.76 3.12 -66.21
N GLU A 20 27.40 1.84 -66.20
CA GLU A 20 27.81 0.87 -67.21
C GLU A 20 27.28 1.23 -68.61
N LEU A 21 26.02 1.69 -68.70
CA LEU A 21 25.44 2.18 -69.96
C LEU A 21 26.23 3.37 -70.53
N ILE A 22 26.57 4.35 -69.68
CA ILE A 22 27.36 5.52 -70.09
C ILE A 22 28.74 5.09 -70.60
N GLU A 23 29.40 4.15 -69.92
CA GLU A 23 30.70 3.62 -70.32
C GLU A 23 30.65 2.87 -71.66
N VAL A 24 29.63 2.04 -71.89
CA VAL A 24 29.43 1.32 -73.16
C VAL A 24 29.07 2.28 -74.30
N VAL A 25 28.32 3.34 -74.02
CA VAL A 25 27.96 4.40 -75.00
C VAL A 25 29.17 5.27 -75.38
N THR A 26 30.07 5.53 -74.44
CA THR A 26 31.30 6.31 -74.71
C THR A 26 32.43 5.45 -75.30
N SER A 27 32.38 4.13 -75.13
CA SER A 27 33.33 3.18 -75.70
C SER A 27 33.07 2.87 -77.19
N GLN A 28 34.12 2.93 -78.03
CA GLN A 28 34.05 2.61 -79.46
C GLN A 28 34.25 1.10 -79.72
N ARG A 29 33.32 0.25 -79.26
CA ARG A 29 33.36 -1.23 -79.45
C ARG A 29 32.42 -1.70 -80.56
N ALA A 30 32.80 -2.76 -81.29
CA ALA A 30 32.01 -3.33 -82.40
C ALA A 30 30.66 -3.96 -81.95
N ASN A 31 30.56 -4.45 -80.70
CA ASN A 31 29.36 -5.11 -80.15
C ASN A 31 28.49 -4.17 -79.30
N ARG A 32 28.68 -2.85 -79.43
CA ARG A 32 28.02 -1.83 -78.59
C ARG A 32 26.50 -1.89 -78.62
N THR A 33 25.90 -2.19 -79.77
CA THR A 33 24.44 -2.22 -79.93
C THR A 33 23.77 -3.41 -79.25
N GLN A 34 24.47 -4.54 -79.09
CA GLN A 34 23.96 -5.70 -78.34
C GLN A 34 24.08 -5.48 -76.83
N SER A 35 25.23 -4.98 -76.37
CA SER A 35 25.46 -4.68 -74.95
C SER A 35 24.52 -3.59 -74.42
N ILE A 36 24.20 -2.56 -75.22
CA ILE A 36 23.19 -1.56 -74.85
C ILE A 36 21.80 -2.18 -74.68
N LYS A 37 21.40 -3.11 -75.56
CA LYS A 37 20.09 -3.76 -75.47
C LYS A 37 19.98 -4.60 -74.20
N GLU A 38 21.01 -5.39 -73.89
CA GLU A 38 21.07 -6.21 -72.67
C GLU A 38 21.02 -5.35 -71.39
N ILE A 39 21.71 -4.21 -71.36
CA ILE A 39 21.67 -3.28 -70.22
C ILE A 39 20.28 -2.62 -70.09
N VAL A 40 19.64 -2.24 -71.20
CA VAL A 40 18.29 -1.66 -71.17
C VAL A 40 17.25 -2.70 -70.75
N ASP A 41 17.36 -3.95 -71.20
CA ASP A 41 16.45 -5.03 -70.81
C ASP A 41 16.58 -5.36 -69.32
N THR A 42 17.81 -5.35 -68.76
CA THR A 42 18.04 -5.54 -67.32
C THR A 42 17.54 -4.35 -66.50
N MET A 43 17.69 -3.11 -66.99
CA MET A 43 17.08 -1.92 -66.38
C MET A 43 15.55 -2.00 -66.34
N LEU A 44 14.90 -2.43 -67.43
CA LEU A 44 13.44 -2.59 -67.48
C LEU A 44 12.96 -3.68 -66.50
N PHE A 45 13.72 -4.76 -66.37
CA PHE A 45 13.43 -5.79 -65.37
C PHE A 45 13.53 -5.23 -63.94
N LEU A 46 14.58 -4.47 -63.65
CA LEU A 46 14.79 -3.86 -62.33
C LEU A 46 13.72 -2.81 -62.01
N ASP A 47 13.31 -1.99 -62.97
CA ASP A 47 12.23 -1.01 -62.83
C ASP A 47 10.89 -1.69 -62.48
N ASN A 48 10.55 -2.79 -63.14
CA ASN A 48 9.37 -3.57 -62.82
C ASN A 48 9.45 -4.19 -61.42
N ASN A 49 10.62 -4.67 -61.00
CA ASN A 49 10.84 -5.20 -59.65
C ASN A 49 10.68 -4.10 -58.58
N MET A 50 11.25 -2.90 -58.82
CA MET A 50 11.06 -1.75 -57.92
C MET A 50 9.59 -1.35 -57.78
N LYS A 51 8.82 -1.35 -58.87
CA LYS A 51 7.37 -1.07 -58.82
C LYS A 51 6.62 -2.08 -57.94
N GLN A 52 6.94 -3.37 -58.07
CA GLN A 52 6.36 -4.42 -57.21
C GLN A 52 6.80 -4.28 -55.74
N LEU A 53 8.03 -3.85 -55.48
CA LEU A 53 8.52 -3.59 -54.12
C LEU A 53 7.85 -2.37 -53.49
N LEU A 54 7.55 -1.34 -54.29
CA LEU A 54 6.80 -0.16 -53.85
C LEU A 54 5.36 -0.51 -53.48
N GLU A 55 4.67 -1.28 -54.33
CA GLU A 55 3.29 -1.74 -54.05
C GLU A 55 3.22 -2.52 -52.72
N LYS A 56 4.15 -3.46 -52.51
CA LYS A 56 4.27 -4.19 -51.23
C LYS A 56 4.60 -3.28 -50.05
N ALA A 57 5.38 -2.22 -50.26
CA ALA A 57 5.70 -1.27 -49.21
C ALA A 57 4.48 -0.44 -48.81
N GLU A 58 3.63 -0.06 -49.76
CA GLU A 58 2.35 0.63 -49.48
C GLU A 58 1.41 -0.26 -48.67
N GLU A 59 1.23 -1.52 -49.06
CA GLU A 59 0.43 -2.50 -48.29
C GLU A 59 0.97 -2.66 -46.86
N GLN A 60 2.30 -2.72 -46.70
CA GLN A 60 2.93 -2.81 -45.39
C GLN A 60 2.69 -1.57 -44.53
N VAL A 61 2.63 -0.37 -45.13
CA VAL A 61 2.31 0.86 -44.40
C VAL A 61 0.89 0.82 -43.86
N GLU A 62 -0.08 0.39 -44.67
CA GLU A 62 -1.49 0.29 -44.22
C GLU A 62 -1.64 -0.73 -43.08
N VAL A 63 -1.03 -1.91 -43.22
CA VAL A 63 -1.05 -2.94 -42.18
C VAL A 63 -0.36 -2.41 -40.91
N HIS A 64 0.78 -1.74 -41.05
CA HIS A 64 1.49 -1.19 -39.91
C HIS A 64 0.68 -0.12 -39.17
N GLN A 65 -0.07 0.72 -39.90
CA GLN A 65 -0.97 1.70 -39.28
C GLN A 65 -2.09 1.02 -38.48
N LYS A 66 -2.67 -0.06 -39.00
CA LYS A 66 -3.66 -0.87 -38.26
C LYS A 66 -3.04 -1.51 -37.01
N VAL A 67 -1.81 -2.01 -37.11
CA VAL A 67 -1.07 -2.57 -35.96
C VAL A 67 -0.83 -1.50 -34.89
N ILE A 68 -0.41 -0.29 -35.27
CA ILE A 68 -0.21 0.82 -34.32
C ILE A 68 -1.53 1.18 -33.61
N ALA A 69 -2.64 1.25 -34.35
CA ALA A 69 -3.94 1.56 -33.78
C ALA A 69 -4.39 0.50 -32.76
N LEU A 70 -4.27 -0.79 -33.11
CA LEU A 70 -4.58 -1.90 -32.21
C LEU A 70 -3.65 -1.92 -30.99
N GLN A 71 -2.35 -1.65 -31.18
CA GLN A 71 -1.42 -1.57 -30.06
C GLN A 71 -1.78 -0.43 -29.09
N ALA A 72 -2.26 0.70 -29.60
CA ALA A 72 -2.72 1.80 -28.77
C ALA A 72 -3.95 1.41 -27.95
N GLU A 73 -4.90 0.69 -28.54
CA GLU A 73 -6.09 0.17 -27.85
C GLU A 73 -5.72 -0.85 -26.77
N ILE A 74 -4.84 -1.81 -27.08
CA ILE A 74 -4.31 -2.79 -26.10
C ILE A 74 -3.67 -2.06 -24.93
N ASN A 75 -2.80 -1.07 -25.20
CA ASN A 75 -2.15 -0.30 -24.15
C ASN A 75 -3.14 0.48 -23.27
N GLN A 76 -4.31 0.89 -23.80
CA GLN A 76 -5.36 1.51 -22.99
C GLN A 76 -6.07 0.47 -22.11
N MET A 77 -6.40 -0.69 -22.66
CA MET A 77 -7.04 -1.78 -21.92
C MET A 77 -6.13 -2.33 -20.81
N ASP A 78 -4.83 -2.42 -21.05
CA ASP A 78 -3.86 -2.83 -20.04
C ASP A 78 -3.79 -1.84 -18.88
N LYS A 79 -3.88 -0.52 -19.16
CA LYS A 79 -3.94 0.50 -18.11
C LYS A 79 -5.18 0.35 -17.24
N LEU A 80 -6.34 0.13 -17.86
CA LEU A 80 -7.60 -0.09 -17.13
C LEU A 80 -7.56 -1.36 -16.29
N THR A 81 -6.99 -2.44 -16.84
CA THR A 81 -6.84 -3.72 -16.14
C THR A 81 -5.94 -3.57 -14.91
N ASN A 82 -4.81 -2.88 -15.06
CA ASN A 82 -3.90 -2.63 -13.94
C ASN A 82 -4.54 -1.76 -12.85
N GLU A 83 -5.30 -0.74 -13.23
CA GLU A 83 -6.01 0.11 -12.27
C GLU A 83 -7.08 -0.69 -11.51
N LEU A 84 -7.87 -1.50 -12.23
CA LEU A 84 -8.86 -2.38 -11.59
C LEU A 84 -8.22 -3.40 -10.66
N GLN A 85 -7.11 -4.01 -11.05
CA GLN A 85 -6.38 -4.95 -10.21
C GLN A 85 -5.88 -4.29 -8.92
N LYS A 86 -5.37 -3.06 -9.01
CA LYS A 86 -4.93 -2.30 -7.85
C LYS A 86 -6.10 -2.00 -6.91
N GLN A 87 -7.22 -1.51 -7.43
CA GLN A 87 -8.41 -1.23 -6.63
C GLN A 87 -8.94 -2.47 -5.92
N LEU A 88 -8.92 -3.62 -6.59
CA LEU A 88 -9.34 -4.89 -6.00
C LEU A 88 -8.41 -5.32 -4.86
N SER A 89 -7.09 -5.21 -5.06
CA SER A 89 -6.09 -5.50 -4.03
C SER A 89 -6.25 -4.60 -2.80
N ASP A 90 -6.47 -3.30 -3.02
CA ASP A 90 -6.67 -2.34 -1.94
C ASP A 90 -7.97 -2.64 -1.16
N ALA A 91 -9.05 -2.99 -1.87
CA ALA A 91 -10.32 -3.38 -1.26
C ALA A 91 -10.19 -4.69 -0.45
N GLU A 92 -9.44 -5.67 -0.95
CA GLU A 92 -9.17 -6.92 -0.24
C GLU A 92 -8.42 -6.67 1.07
N GLN A 93 -7.36 -5.86 1.03
CA GLN A 93 -6.59 -5.51 2.22
C GLN A 93 -7.43 -4.76 3.27
N LEU A 94 -8.26 -3.82 2.81
CA LEU A 94 -9.18 -3.10 3.68
C LEU A 94 -10.19 -4.05 4.33
N LEU A 95 -10.79 -4.95 3.53
CA LEU A 95 -11.75 -5.93 4.03
C LEU A 95 -11.12 -6.86 5.07
N ALA A 96 -9.91 -7.36 4.82
CA ALA A 96 -9.19 -8.21 5.78
C ALA A 96 -8.98 -7.48 7.13
N THR A 97 -8.60 -6.21 7.07
CA THR A 97 -8.41 -5.37 8.27
C THR A 97 -9.72 -5.17 9.03
N VAL A 98 -10.81 -4.84 8.32
CA VAL A 98 -12.13 -4.63 8.92
C VAL A 98 -12.65 -5.91 9.55
N VAL A 99 -12.49 -7.06 8.90
CA VAL A 99 -12.90 -8.37 9.45
C VAL A 99 -12.12 -8.70 10.72
N TYR A 100 -10.80 -8.45 10.73
CA TYR A 100 -9.98 -8.66 11.91
C TYR A 100 -10.43 -7.77 13.08
N GLN A 101 -10.64 -6.47 12.82
CA GLN A 101 -11.13 -5.54 13.83
C GLN A 101 -12.54 -5.90 14.33
N ALA A 102 -13.43 -6.35 13.44
CA ALA A 102 -14.78 -6.79 13.81
C ALA A 102 -14.74 -8.01 14.73
N LYS A 103 -13.85 -8.98 14.47
CA LYS A 103 -13.63 -10.13 15.35
C LYS A 103 -13.13 -9.70 16.73
N GLN A 104 -12.14 -8.81 16.80
CA GLN A 104 -11.67 -8.28 18.08
C GLN A 104 -12.78 -7.55 18.85
N LYS A 105 -13.60 -6.74 18.15
CA LYS A 105 -14.75 -6.06 18.77
C LYS A 105 -15.77 -7.06 19.30
N LEU A 106 -16.08 -8.11 18.55
CA LEU A 106 -17.00 -9.16 19.00
C LEU A 106 -16.49 -9.87 20.27
N GLU A 107 -15.20 -10.17 20.33
CA GLU A 107 -14.58 -10.72 21.54
C GLU A 107 -14.69 -9.77 22.74
N SER A 108 -14.49 -8.46 22.51
CA SER A 108 -14.63 -7.44 23.57
C SER A 108 -16.07 -7.33 24.09
N ILE A 109 -17.06 -7.42 23.19
CA ILE A 109 -18.49 -7.44 23.56
C ILE A 109 -18.80 -8.69 24.37
N ASN A 110 -18.38 -9.87 23.90
CA ASN A 110 -18.58 -11.12 24.63
C ASN A 110 -17.92 -11.12 26.02
N LYS A 111 -16.79 -10.42 26.18
CA LYS A 111 -16.13 -10.23 27.49
C LYS A 111 -16.95 -9.29 28.39
N ALA A 112 -17.49 -8.21 27.85
CA ALA A 112 -18.34 -7.26 28.58
C ALA A 112 -19.66 -7.91 29.01
N ASP A 113 -20.29 -8.70 28.13
CA ASP A 113 -21.56 -9.39 28.42
C ASP A 113 -21.42 -10.41 29.56
N LYS A 114 -20.25 -11.04 29.72
CA LYS A 114 -19.96 -11.95 30.84
C LYS A 114 -19.84 -11.24 32.18
N LYS A 115 -19.49 -9.95 32.20
CA LYS A 115 -19.31 -9.13 33.40
C LYS A 115 -19.98 -7.76 33.21
N PRO A 116 -21.32 -7.71 33.18
CA PRO A 116 -22.02 -6.47 32.99
C PRO A 116 -21.75 -5.55 34.19
N VAL A 117 -21.31 -4.33 33.91
CA VAL A 117 -21.08 -3.31 34.94
C VAL A 117 -22.30 -2.40 35.00
N SER A 118 -22.84 -2.17 36.20
CA SER A 118 -23.95 -1.22 36.39
C SER A 118 -23.51 0.18 35.99
N SER A 119 -24.33 0.86 35.18
CA SER A 119 -24.11 2.25 34.80
C SER A 119 -24.12 3.18 36.02
N GLU A 120 -24.89 2.85 37.06
CA GLU A 120 -24.94 3.61 38.31
C GLU A 120 -23.60 3.55 39.06
N ASP A 121 -22.98 2.37 39.12
CA ASP A 121 -21.68 2.20 39.78
C ASP A 121 -20.56 2.89 38.98
N LEU A 122 -20.63 2.84 37.64
CA LEU A 122 -19.72 3.61 36.78
C LEU A 122 -19.84 5.11 37.05
N VAL A 123 -21.05 5.65 37.17
CA VAL A 123 -21.27 7.08 37.46
C VAL A 123 -20.78 7.44 38.87
N LYS A 124 -21.06 6.62 39.89
CA LYS A 124 -20.58 6.84 41.26
C LYS A 124 -19.05 6.80 41.33
N LEU A 125 -18.41 5.83 40.68
CA LEU A 125 -16.95 5.70 40.63
C LEU A 125 -16.31 6.83 39.84
N ALA A 126 -16.87 7.20 38.68
CA ALA A 126 -16.40 8.33 37.88
C ALA A 126 -16.46 9.62 38.70
N HIS A 127 -17.59 9.90 39.36
CA HIS A 127 -17.70 11.05 40.25
C HIS A 127 -16.65 10.99 41.37
N ARG A 128 -16.48 9.85 42.04
CA ARG A 128 -15.46 9.69 43.09
C ARG A 128 -14.05 10.00 42.58
N ILE A 129 -13.68 9.44 41.43
CA ILE A 129 -12.36 9.63 40.80
C ILE A 129 -12.14 11.10 40.41
N SER A 130 -13.17 11.75 39.84
CA SER A 130 -13.14 13.17 39.49
C SER A 130 -13.05 14.08 40.72
N ALA A 131 -13.77 13.75 41.80
CA ALA A 131 -13.74 14.51 43.06
C ALA A 131 -12.43 14.32 43.83
N SER A 132 -11.83 13.12 43.76
CA SER A 132 -10.58 12.79 44.44
C SER A 132 -9.32 13.19 43.66
N ASN A 133 -9.46 13.87 42.50
CA ASN A 133 -8.34 14.30 41.63
C ASN A 133 -7.34 13.17 41.26
N GLY A 134 -7.80 11.91 41.22
CA GLY A 134 -6.95 10.72 41.06
C GLY A 134 -6.54 10.39 39.62
N VAL A 135 -7.01 11.17 38.64
CA VAL A 135 -6.80 10.88 37.20
C VAL A 135 -5.43 11.38 36.71
N CYS A 136 -5.01 12.57 37.17
CA CYS A 136 -3.76 13.18 36.73
C CYS A 136 -3.31 14.27 37.72
N ALA A 137 -2.00 14.48 37.85
CA ALA A 137 -1.46 15.58 38.64
C ALA A 137 -1.76 16.93 37.96
N PRO A 138 -2.32 17.93 38.67
CA PRO A 138 -2.47 19.27 38.13
C PRO A 138 -1.12 19.86 37.67
N LEU A 139 -1.09 20.60 36.54
CA LEU A 139 0.15 21.11 35.94
C LEU A 139 0.99 21.98 36.90
N ALA A 140 0.37 22.59 37.91
CA ALA A 140 1.02 23.45 38.90
C ALA A 140 1.10 22.83 40.31
N TRP A 141 0.94 21.50 40.44
CA TRP A 141 1.00 20.83 41.75
C TRP A 141 2.37 21.04 42.41
N LYS A 142 2.36 21.30 43.71
CA LYS A 142 3.57 21.47 44.54
C LYS A 142 3.44 20.61 45.80
N THR A 143 4.55 20.27 46.43
CA THR A 143 4.57 19.58 47.73
C THR A 143 3.78 20.40 48.76
N GLY A 144 2.63 19.87 49.20
CA GLY A 144 1.68 20.56 50.09
C GLY A 144 0.31 20.85 49.48
N ASP A 145 0.13 20.65 48.16
CA ASP A 145 -1.17 20.77 47.50
C ASP A 145 -2.09 19.59 47.86
N LEU A 146 -3.36 19.90 48.13
CA LEU A 146 -4.42 18.94 48.45
C LEU A 146 -4.90 18.19 47.20
N ARG A 147 -4.71 18.76 45.99
CA ARG A 147 -5.13 18.18 44.71
C ARG A 147 -4.10 17.22 44.10
N ARG A 148 -3.48 16.38 44.93
CA ARG A 148 -2.48 15.39 44.48
C ARG A 148 -3.18 14.08 44.04
N PRO A 149 -2.66 13.38 43.01
CA PRO A 149 -3.29 12.17 42.50
C PRO A 149 -2.91 10.89 43.27
N TYR A 150 -2.03 10.98 44.27
CA TYR A 150 -1.54 9.83 45.05
C TYR A 150 -1.59 10.08 46.58
N PRO A 151 -1.69 9.03 47.41
CA PRO A 151 -1.66 9.15 48.88
C PRO A 151 -0.33 9.71 49.41
N THR A 152 -0.35 10.61 50.40
CA THR A 152 0.87 11.07 51.10
C THR A 152 1.29 10.10 52.21
N ASP A 153 2.54 10.13 52.64
CA ASP A 153 3.05 9.36 53.79
C ASP A 153 2.16 9.48 55.04
N LYS A 154 1.59 10.65 55.32
CA LYS A 154 0.64 10.84 56.41
C LYS A 154 -0.65 10.05 56.20
N ASP A 155 -1.20 10.05 54.98
CA ASP A 155 -2.39 9.27 54.65
C ASP A 155 -2.09 7.77 54.73
N MET A 156 -0.92 7.35 54.23
CA MET A 156 -0.46 5.95 54.29
C MET A 156 -0.24 5.49 55.73
N LYS A 157 0.37 6.32 56.59
CA LYS A 157 0.53 6.06 58.04
C LYS A 157 -0.80 6.07 58.79
N SER A 158 -1.77 6.85 58.34
CA SER A 158 -3.13 6.81 58.89
C SER A 158 -3.95 5.60 58.43
N GLY A 159 -3.45 4.88 57.41
CA GLY A 159 -4.13 3.74 56.82
C GLY A 159 -4.18 2.51 57.74
N LEU A 160 -5.18 1.67 57.49
CA LEU A 160 -5.41 0.44 58.25
C LEU A 160 -4.19 -0.50 58.25
N LEU A 161 -3.49 -0.60 57.12
CA LEU A 161 -2.30 -1.44 56.97
C LEU A 161 -1.15 -1.02 57.90
N PHE A 162 -0.91 0.28 58.05
CA PHE A 162 0.12 0.79 58.96
C PHE A 162 -0.27 0.53 60.42
N ARG A 163 -1.53 0.80 60.78
CA ARG A 163 -2.06 0.52 62.13
C ARG A 163 -1.96 -0.97 62.47
N MET A 164 -2.29 -1.88 61.56
CA MET A 164 -2.15 -3.32 61.79
C MET A 164 -0.68 -3.75 61.98
N GLY A 165 0.26 -3.11 61.26
CA GLY A 165 1.69 -3.34 61.43
C GLY A 165 2.19 -2.96 62.83
N ASP A 166 1.70 -1.84 63.39
CA ASP A 166 2.04 -1.40 64.74
C ASP A 166 1.36 -2.24 65.85
N TYR A 167 0.19 -2.80 65.58
CA TYR A 167 -0.56 -3.66 66.53
C TYR A 167 0.06 -5.04 66.76
N SER A 168 1.03 -5.47 65.94
CA SER A 168 1.76 -6.72 66.16
C SER A 168 2.70 -6.66 67.37
N GLY A 169 2.83 -5.49 68.03
CA GLY A 169 3.68 -5.29 69.22
C GLY A 169 2.97 -5.28 70.57
N ASN A 170 1.65 -5.08 70.67
CA ASN A 170 0.92 -5.20 71.94
C ASN A 170 -0.61 -5.12 71.79
N SER A 171 -1.31 -6.06 72.45
CA SER A 171 -2.76 -6.14 72.71
C SER A 171 -3.72 -6.56 71.58
N SER A 172 -4.26 -7.76 71.74
CA SER A 172 -5.23 -8.49 70.92
C SER A 172 -6.70 -8.04 71.11
N GLN A 173 -6.98 -6.73 71.13
CA GLN A 173 -8.36 -6.24 71.34
C GLN A 173 -8.89 -5.24 70.29
N GLY A 174 -8.09 -4.80 69.30
CA GLY A 174 -8.53 -3.78 68.34
C GLY A 174 -9.18 -4.27 67.03
N VAL A 175 -9.05 -5.56 66.67
CA VAL A 175 -9.41 -6.05 65.32
C VAL A 175 -10.90 -6.41 65.20
N THR A 176 -11.59 -6.69 66.31
CA THR A 176 -12.97 -7.21 66.28
C THR A 176 -14.06 -6.13 66.29
N GLU A 177 -13.74 -4.87 66.60
CA GLU A 177 -14.75 -3.81 66.72
C GLU A 177 -14.99 -3.03 65.42
N PHE A 178 -14.04 -3.02 64.48
CA PHE A 178 -14.20 -2.29 63.21
C PHE A 178 -14.92 -3.08 62.11
N VAL A 179 -14.82 -4.42 62.12
CA VAL A 179 -15.52 -5.29 61.17
C VAL A 179 -17.05 -5.19 61.31
N ARG A 180 -17.55 -4.73 62.47
CA ARG A 180 -18.98 -4.61 62.76
C ARG A 180 -19.62 -3.34 62.18
N ASN A 181 -18.84 -2.28 61.92
CA ASN A 181 -19.35 -1.00 61.39
C ASN A 181 -19.13 -0.83 59.87
N ASP A 182 -18.32 -1.67 59.23
CA ASP A 182 -18.04 -1.60 57.78
C ASP A 182 -18.88 -2.56 56.93
N SER A 183 -19.97 -3.12 57.46
CA SER A 183 -20.97 -3.87 56.68
C SER A 183 -21.62 -3.05 55.55
N ALA A 184 -21.26 -1.77 55.40
CA ALA A 184 -21.73 -0.87 54.36
C ALA A 184 -20.70 -0.59 53.23
N ILE A 185 -19.46 -1.08 53.29
CA ILE A 185 -18.45 -0.80 52.24
C ILE A 185 -17.76 -2.08 51.75
N GLY A 186 -18.36 -2.66 50.71
CA GLY A 186 -17.63 -3.08 49.51
C GLY A 186 -16.70 -4.30 49.63
N MET A 187 -17.18 -5.41 49.05
CA MET A 187 -16.33 -6.37 48.36
C MET A 187 -15.33 -5.65 47.46
N ILE A 188 -14.04 -5.68 47.81
CA ILE A 188 -12.95 -5.44 46.87
C ILE A 188 -12.13 -6.73 46.86
N SER A 189 -12.53 -7.67 46.01
CA SER A 189 -11.64 -8.73 45.54
C SER A 189 -11.42 -8.57 44.04
N GLU A 190 -10.14 -8.56 43.68
CA GLU A 190 -9.58 -8.76 42.34
C GLU A 190 -9.75 -7.64 41.31
N VAL A 191 -8.86 -6.65 41.38
CA VAL A 191 -8.38 -5.94 40.20
C VAL A 191 -7.12 -6.67 39.71
N SER A 192 -7.29 -7.63 38.79
CA SER A 192 -6.17 -8.18 38.04
C SER A 192 -5.69 -7.12 37.03
N PHE A 193 -4.56 -6.47 37.30
CA PHE A 193 -3.88 -5.63 36.32
C PHE A 193 -3.27 -6.52 35.22
N LEU A 194 -3.95 -6.62 34.08
CA LEU A 194 -3.37 -7.13 32.84
C LEU A 194 -2.55 -6.01 32.20
N THR A 195 -1.26 -5.96 32.51
CA THR A 195 -0.28 -5.18 31.76
C THR A 195 0.00 -5.92 30.44
N HIS A 196 -0.48 -5.40 29.31
CA HIS A 196 0.13 -5.68 28.01
C HIS A 196 1.02 -4.48 27.65
N PRO A 197 2.31 -4.69 27.30
CA PRO A 197 3.14 -3.61 26.81
C PRO A 197 2.70 -3.24 25.39
N PHE A 198 2.33 -1.97 25.20
CA PHE A 198 2.31 -1.33 23.89
C PHE A 198 3.77 -1.16 23.44
N SER A 199 4.20 -1.88 22.41
CA SER A 199 5.39 -1.53 21.64
C SER A 199 4.99 -0.57 20.52
N LEU A 200 5.55 0.64 20.56
CA LEU A 200 5.75 1.48 19.37
C LEU A 200 6.88 0.88 18.52
#